data_AF-A0A1G4KVN1-F1
#
_entry.id   AF-A0A1G4KVN1-F1
#
_cell.length_a   1.000
_cell.length_b   1.000
_cell.length_c   1.000
_cell.angle_alpha   90.00
_cell.angle_beta   90.00
_cell.angle_gamma   90.00
#
_symmetry.space_group_name_H-M   'P 1'
#
loop_
_entity.id
_entity.type
_entity.pdbx_description
1 polymer ?
#
loop_
_entity_poly.entity_id
_entity_poly.type
_entity_poly.pdbx_seq_one_letter_code
_entity_poly.pdbx_strand_id
1 'polypeptide(L)'
;MAKYTIVDKDTCIACGACGAAAPDIYDYDDEGIAFVTLDDNQGIVEIPDVLVEDMMDAFEGCPTDSIKVADESFDGDALKFE
;
A
#
# COMPACT_ATOMS: atom_id res chain seq x y z
N MET A 1 13.23 7.90 7.43
CA MET A 1 13.21 8.50 6.07
C MET A 1 11.78 8.41 5.62
N ALA A 2 11.28 9.44 4.92
CA ALA A 2 9.89 9.43 4.47
C ALA A 2 9.63 8.19 3.62
N LYS A 3 8.56 7.46 3.94
CA LYS A 3 8.09 6.32 3.17
C LYS A 3 6.69 6.62 2.66
N TYR A 4 6.42 6.15 1.46
CA TYR A 4 5.11 6.24 0.81
C TYR A 4 4.71 4.85 0.36
N THR A 5 3.40 4.60 0.32
CA THR A 5 2.88 3.35 -0.22
C THR A 5 1.64 3.59 -1.07
N ILE A 6 1.43 2.69 -2.03
CA ILE A 6 0.27 2.66 -2.92
C ILE A 6 -0.01 1.19 -3.30
N VAL A 7 -1.26 0.86 -3.57
CA VAL A 7 -1.63 -0.44 -4.15
C VAL A 7 -1.79 -0.31 -5.66
N ASP A 8 -1.08 -1.15 -6.40
CA ASP A 8 -1.42 -1.45 -7.80
C ASP A 8 -2.68 -2.31 -7.83
N LYS A 9 -3.81 -1.66 -8.17
CA LYS A 9 -5.13 -2.31 -8.22
C LYS A 9 -5.26 -3.29 -9.39
N ASP A 10 -4.45 -3.16 -10.44
CA ASP A 10 -4.54 -4.04 -11.62
C ASP A 10 -3.96 -5.43 -11.34
N THR A 11 -2.97 -5.52 -10.45
CA THR A 11 -2.34 -6.79 -10.05
C THR A 11 -2.88 -7.35 -8.75
N CYS A 12 -3.69 -6.58 -8.02
CA CYS A 12 -4.29 -7.01 -6.76
C CYS A 12 -5.30 -8.15 -6.98
N ILE A 13 -5.11 -9.26 -6.25
CA ILE A 13 -5.98 -10.45 -6.35
C ILE A 13 -6.91 -10.64 -5.13
N ALA A 14 -7.17 -9.57 -4.36
CA ALA A 14 -8.03 -9.61 -3.17
C ALA A 14 -7.64 -10.69 -2.13
N CYS A 15 -6.33 -10.88 -1.90
CA CYS A 15 -5.84 -11.95 -1.01
C CYS A 15 -6.05 -11.72 0.49
N GLY A 16 -6.28 -10.47 0.93
CA GLY A 16 -6.55 -10.13 2.33
C GLY A 16 -5.32 -9.99 3.24
N ALA A 17 -4.09 -10.20 2.74
CA ALA A 17 -2.89 -10.19 3.59
C ALA A 17 -2.55 -8.79 4.14
N CYS A 18 -2.68 -7.76 3.30
CA CYS A 18 -2.26 -6.40 3.62
C CYS A 18 -3.03 -5.75 4.78
N GLY A 19 -4.36 -5.81 4.77
CA GLY A 19 -5.20 -5.29 5.86
C GLY A 19 -5.11 -6.12 7.15
N ALA A 20 -4.64 -7.37 7.08
CA ALA A 20 -4.33 -8.15 8.27
C ALA A 20 -2.98 -7.75 8.90
N ALA A 21 -1.99 -7.42 8.07
CA ALA A 21 -0.66 -6.99 8.52
C ALA A 21 -0.63 -5.51 8.94
N ALA A 22 -1.34 -4.64 8.23
CA ALA A 22 -1.34 -3.19 8.45
C ALA A 22 -2.76 -2.59 8.28
N PRO A 23 -3.68 -2.90 9.20
CA PRO A 23 -5.07 -2.44 9.14
C PRO A 23 -5.23 -0.91 9.21
N ASP A 24 -4.25 -0.20 9.77
CA ASP A 24 -4.25 1.26 9.83
C ASP A 24 -3.78 1.93 8.52
N ILE A 25 -3.37 1.14 7.53
CA ILE A 25 -2.88 1.62 6.23
C ILE A 25 -3.77 1.14 5.08
N TYR A 26 -4.07 -0.16 5.02
CA TYR A 26 -4.78 -0.77 3.89
C TYR A 26 -6.17 -1.26 4.29
N ASP A 27 -7.14 -0.97 3.44
CA ASP A 27 -8.49 -1.52 3.50
C ASP A 27 -8.91 -1.98 2.10
N TYR A 28 -10.15 -2.46 1.98
CA TYR A 28 -10.67 -3.06 0.77
C TYR A 28 -11.92 -2.33 0.29
N ASP A 29 -12.05 -2.14 -1.02
CA ASP A 29 -13.30 -1.67 -1.62
C ASP A 29 -14.36 -2.78 -1.70
N ASP A 30 -15.53 -2.45 -2.27
CA ASP A 30 -16.66 -3.37 -2.39
C ASP A 30 -16.35 -4.62 -3.24
N GLU A 31 -15.29 -4.58 -4.06
CA GLU A 31 -14.83 -5.71 -4.88
C GLU A 31 -13.73 -6.53 -4.18
N GLY A 32 -13.31 -6.12 -2.97
CA GLY A 32 -12.23 -6.75 -2.22
C GLY A 32 -10.84 -6.31 -2.68
N ILE A 33 -10.74 -5.31 -3.55
CA ILE A 33 -9.46 -4.78 -4.03
C ILE A 33 -8.89 -3.85 -2.97
N ALA A 34 -7.62 -4.08 -2.63
CA ALA A 34 -6.96 -3.31 -1.59
C ALA A 34 -6.68 -1.87 -2.06
N PHE A 35 -6.69 -0.93 -1.11
CA PHE A 35 -6.32 0.46 -1.33
C PHE A 35 -5.71 1.07 -0.06
N VAL A 36 -4.86 2.09 -0.22
CA VAL A 36 -4.29 2.84 0.91
C VAL A 36 -5.32 3.87 1.42
N THR A 37 -5.71 3.74 2.68
CA THR A 37 -6.74 4.60 3.30
C THR A 37 -6.26 6.00 3.62
N LEU A 38 -4.96 6.17 3.86
CA LEU A 38 -4.35 7.43 4.30
C LEU A 38 -4.47 8.55 3.27
N ASP A 39 -4.56 8.21 1.99
CA ASP A 39 -4.57 9.17 0.90
C ASP A 39 -5.39 8.74 -0.31
N ASP A 40 -6.37 7.85 -0.12
CA ASP A 40 -7.22 7.31 -1.20
C ASP A 40 -6.37 6.70 -2.35
N ASN A 41 -5.37 5.92 -1.96
CA ASN A 41 -4.47 5.19 -2.85
C ASN A 41 -3.73 6.08 -3.84
N GLN A 42 -3.37 7.30 -3.44
CA GLN A 42 -2.60 8.23 -4.27
C GLN A 42 -1.08 8.13 -3.99
N GLY A 43 -0.66 7.56 -2.86
CA GLY A 43 0.74 7.45 -2.48
C GLY A 43 1.43 8.81 -2.34
N ILE A 44 0.72 9.80 -1.79
CA ILE A 44 1.17 11.19 -1.57
C ILE A 44 1.34 11.53 -0.08
N VAL A 45 0.80 10.72 0.82
CA VAL A 45 0.97 10.92 2.27
C VAL A 45 2.14 10.09 2.78
N GLU A 46 3.03 10.74 3.53
CA GLU A 46 4.12 10.07 4.24
C GLU A 46 3.55 9.15 5.33
N ILE A 47 4.03 7.91 5.35
CA ILE A 47 3.65 6.91 6.34
C ILE A 47 4.21 7.31 7.72
N PRO A 48 3.36 7.40 8.76
CA PRO A 48 3.83 7.65 10.12
C PRO A 48 4.90 6.65 10.54
N ASP A 49 5.97 7.11 11.19
CA ASP A 49 7.10 6.25 11.62
C ASP A 49 6.63 5.00 12.42
N VAL A 50 5.56 5.13 13.21
CA VAL A 50 4.98 4.04 14.00
C VAL A 50 4.30 2.94 13.17
N LEU A 51 3.97 3.23 11.91
CA LEU A 51 3.30 2.31 10.98
C LEU A 51 4.27 1.75 9.92
N VAL A 52 5.55 2.14 9.95
CA VAL A 52 6.53 1.71 8.93
C VAL A 52 6.79 0.20 9.00
N GLU A 53 6.85 -0.40 10.20
CA GLU A 53 7.03 -1.85 10.34
C GLU A 53 5.82 -2.62 9.76
N ASP A 54 4.60 -2.23 10.14
CA ASP A 54 3.37 -2.82 9.61
C ASP A 54 3.28 -2.67 8.06
N MET A 55 3.64 -1.50 7.53
CA MET A 55 3.71 -1.25 6.08
C MET A 55 4.66 -2.25 5.38
N MET A 56 5.84 -2.49 5.97
CA MET A 56 6.82 -3.42 5.42
C MET A 56 6.35 -4.88 5.52
N ASP A 57 5.68 -5.27 6.59
CA ASP A 57 5.07 -6.60 6.73
C ASP A 57 4.00 -6.83 5.65
N ALA A 58 3.16 -5.82 5.38
CA ALA A 58 2.16 -5.89 4.32
C ALA A 58 2.80 -5.96 2.92
N PHE A 59 3.88 -5.18 2.70
CA PHE A 59 4.64 -5.17 1.46
C PHE A 59 5.26 -6.55 1.16
N GLU A 60 5.99 -7.13 2.13
CA GLU A 60 6.60 -8.45 1.99
C GLU A 60 5.57 -9.59 1.96
N GLY A 61 4.41 -9.40 2.59
CA GLY A 61 3.32 -10.36 2.64
C GLY A 61 2.43 -10.40 1.39
N CYS A 62 2.56 -9.43 0.47
CA CYS A 62 1.72 -9.37 -0.71
C CYS A 62 2.13 -10.44 -1.75
N PRO A 63 1.29 -11.44 -2.07
CA PRO A 63 1.66 -12.55 -2.96
C PRO A 63 1.82 -12.15 -4.43
N THR A 64 1.41 -10.94 -4.81
CA THR A 64 1.43 -10.41 -6.18
C THR A 64 2.28 -9.15 -6.31
N ASP A 65 3.04 -8.80 -5.27
CA ASP A 65 3.86 -7.58 -5.23
C ASP A 65 3.07 -6.30 -5.57
N SER A 66 1.75 -6.30 -5.30
CA SER A 66 0.84 -5.20 -5.63
C SER A 66 0.97 -4.02 -4.67
N ILE A 67 1.46 -4.24 -3.45
CA ILE A 67 1.84 -3.14 -2.56
C ILE A 67 3.17 -2.60 -3.04
N LYS A 68 3.26 -1.28 -3.21
CA LYS A 68 4.48 -0.59 -3.60
C LYS A 68 4.95 0.28 -2.45
N VAL A 69 6.26 0.41 -2.30
CA VAL A 69 6.89 1.26 -1.28
C VAL A 69 8.00 2.07 -1.93
N ALA A 70 8.06 3.37 -1.63
CA ALA A 70 9.09 4.28 -2.15
C ALA A 70 9.51 5.32 -1.11
N ASP A 71 10.67 5.95 -1.33
CA ASP A 71 11.16 7.09 -0.53
C ASP A 71 10.61 8.45 -1.05
N GLU A 72 9.87 8.43 -2.16
CA GLU A 72 9.23 9.58 -2.79
C GLU A 72 7.76 9.24 -3.11
N SER A 73 6.92 10.27 -3.26
CA SER A 73 5.51 10.09 -3.59
C SER A 73 5.31 9.40 -4.95
N PHE A 74 4.24 8.61 -5.08
CA PHE A 74 3.80 7.97 -6.31
C PHE A 74 2.96 8.89 -7.22
N ASP A 75 2.45 10.02 -6.72
CA ASP A 75 1.57 10.94 -7.46
C ASP A 75 0.40 10.24 -8.20
N GLY A 76 -0.15 9.18 -7.60
CA GLY A 76 -1.25 8.37 -8.15
C GLY A 76 -0.83 7.28 -9.14
N ASP A 77 0.47 7.11 -9.43
CA ASP A 77 0.99 6.10 -10.35
C ASP A 77 1.75 5.00 -9.58
N ALA A 78 1.13 3.83 -9.42
CA ALA A 78 1.75 2.69 -8.73
C ALA A 78 2.99 2.14 -9.44
N LEU A 79 3.19 2.44 -10.73
CA LEU A 79 4.31 1.95 -11.53
C LEU A 79 5.43 3.00 -11.67
N LYS A 80 5.35 4.14 -10.96
CA LYS A 80 6.28 5.28 -11.09
C LYS A 80 7.76 4.91 -10.94
N PHE A 81 8.08 3.91 -10.13
CA PHE A 81 9.45 3.53 -9.77
C PHE A 81 9.86 2.12 -10.23
N GLU A 82 9.07 1.51 -11.12
CA GLU A 82 9.39 0.21 -11.73
C GLU A 82 10.32 0.31 -12.95
#